data_AF-A0A9N9KEZ2-F1
#
_entry.id   AF-A0A9N9KEZ2-F1
#
_cell.length_a   1.000
_cell.length_b   1.000
_cell.length_c   1.000
_cell.angle_alpha   90.00
_cell.angle_beta   90.00
_cell.angle_gamma   90.00
#
_symmetry.space_group_name_H-M   'P 1'
#
loop_
_entity.id
_entity.type
_entity.pdbx_description
1 polymer ?
#
loop_
_entity_poly.entity_id
_entity_poly.type
_entity_poly.pdbx_seq_one_letter_code
_entity_poly.pdbx_strand_id
1 'polypeptide(L)'
;KCNFTKNWNSNNYDYINYILHNDLSFVTEPCTRGQSGPLRDCGFRVQNNTIECTPGENVTLDFYLGGSKQTPSVTVRICESSRVLGISTHCEYVYALAMTVVELSSTKSNPAKVTFQCPVARDDIETGGLYSILVAPTFIEDEV
;
A
#
# COMPACT_ATOMS: atom_id res chain seq x y z
N LYS A 1 -23.25 12.08 18.25
CA LYS A 1 -23.17 10.77 18.94
C LYS A 1 -23.76 9.74 17.97
N CYS A 2 -22.94 8.91 17.33
CA CYS A 2 -23.42 7.93 16.34
C CYS A 2 -23.82 6.63 17.04
N ASN A 3 -24.91 6.00 16.58
CA ASN A 3 -25.47 4.80 17.18
C ASN A 3 -25.17 3.62 16.25
N PHE A 4 -24.12 2.85 16.56
CA PHE A 4 -23.71 1.71 15.75
C PHE A 4 -24.33 0.41 16.26
N THR A 5 -24.73 -0.47 15.34
CA THR A 5 -25.26 -1.79 15.65
C THR A 5 -24.15 -2.73 16.16
N LYS A 6 -24.55 -3.76 16.91
CA LYS A 6 -23.62 -4.79 17.41
C LYS A 6 -23.01 -5.53 16.22
N ASN A 7 -21.68 -5.62 16.16
CA ASN A 7 -20.87 -6.18 15.06
C ASN A 7 -20.76 -5.29 13.80
N TRP A 8 -21.01 -3.97 13.88
CA TRP A 8 -20.71 -3.05 12.78
C TRP A 8 -19.25 -3.15 12.28
N ASN A 9 -18.35 -3.64 13.14
CA ASN A 9 -16.92 -3.80 12.94
C ASN A 9 -16.49 -5.23 12.57
N SER A 10 -17.42 -6.14 12.26
CA SER A 10 -17.11 -7.53 11.94
C SER A 10 -17.14 -7.76 10.43
N ASN A 11 -15.96 -7.71 9.77
CA ASN A 11 -15.69 -8.27 8.43
C ASN A 11 -16.89 -8.27 7.46
N ASN A 12 -17.48 -7.09 7.25
CA ASN A 12 -18.49 -6.90 6.21
C ASN A 12 -17.78 -6.96 4.86
N TYR A 13 -17.73 -8.15 4.27
CA TYR A 13 -17.35 -8.33 2.88
C TYR A 13 -18.59 -8.11 2.03
N ASP A 14 -18.53 -7.09 1.18
CA ASP A 14 -19.50 -6.86 0.12
C ASP A 14 -18.77 -6.98 -1.22
N TYR A 15 -19.48 -7.31 -2.29
CA TYR A 15 -18.91 -7.44 -3.63
C TYR A 15 -19.65 -6.53 -4.59
N ILE A 16 -18.88 -5.83 -5.41
CA ILE A 16 -19.42 -5.03 -6.50
C ILE A 16 -18.74 -5.47 -7.79
N ASN A 17 -19.50 -5.51 -8.88
CA ASN A 17 -18.91 -5.65 -10.20
C ASN A 17 -18.29 -4.30 -10.57
N TYR A 18 -16.98 -4.28 -10.74
CA TYR A 18 -16.24 -3.09 -11.10
C TYR A 18 -15.51 -3.29 -12.43
N ILE A 19 -15.69 -2.33 -13.34
CA ILE A 19 -14.98 -2.30 -14.62
C ILE A 19 -13.74 -1.47 -14.42
N LEU A 20 -12.58 -2.10 -14.59
CA LEU A 20 -11.29 -1.38 -14.58
C LEU A 20 -11.23 -0.43 -15.77
N HIS A 21 -10.87 0.82 -15.49
CA HIS A 21 -10.66 1.83 -16.52
C HIS A 21 -9.16 1.90 -16.87
N ASN A 22 -8.83 1.76 -18.16
CA ASN A 22 -7.48 1.91 -18.75
C ASN A 22 -6.45 0.82 -18.34
N ASP A 23 -5.19 0.97 -18.75
CA ASP A 23 -4.03 0.10 -18.42
C ASP A 23 -3.59 0.19 -16.93
N LEU A 24 -4.54 0.44 -16.03
CA LEU A 24 -4.33 0.58 -14.60
C LEU A 24 -4.89 -0.64 -13.86
N SER A 25 -4.30 -0.96 -12.71
CA SER A 25 -4.88 -1.90 -11.76
C SER A 25 -5.90 -1.22 -10.85
N PHE A 26 -6.75 -2.02 -10.19
CA PHE A 26 -7.68 -1.56 -9.16
C PHE A 26 -6.99 -0.69 -8.10
N VAL A 27 -5.78 -1.08 -7.67
CA VAL A 27 -5.01 -0.38 -6.65
C VAL A 27 -4.46 0.97 -7.12
N THR A 28 -4.18 1.09 -8.42
CA THR A 28 -3.53 2.27 -9.00
C THR A 28 -4.49 3.26 -9.65
N GLU A 29 -5.75 2.89 -9.83
CA GLU A 29 -6.75 3.82 -10.37
C GLU A 29 -7.16 4.87 -9.33
N PRO A 30 -7.62 6.06 -9.73
CA PRO A 30 -8.11 7.06 -8.78
C PRO A 30 -9.27 6.54 -7.92
N CYS A 31 -9.31 6.93 -6.64
CA CYS A 31 -10.48 6.70 -5.80
C CYS A 31 -11.63 7.62 -6.21
N THR A 32 -12.74 7.07 -6.69
CA THR A 32 -13.89 7.85 -7.20
C THR A 32 -15.14 7.72 -6.34
N ARG A 33 -15.14 6.87 -5.30
CA ARG A 33 -16.32 6.55 -4.49
C ARG A 33 -16.20 6.98 -3.03
N GLY A 34 -15.52 8.09 -2.77
CA GLY A 34 -15.26 8.56 -1.41
C GLY A 34 -14.38 7.63 -0.57
N GLN A 35 -13.60 6.76 -1.23
CA GLN A 35 -12.69 5.83 -0.55
C GLN A 35 -11.50 6.62 -0.01
N SER A 36 -11.30 6.61 1.30
CA SER A 36 -10.18 7.26 1.98
C SER A 36 -9.60 6.35 3.06
N GLY A 37 -8.47 6.75 3.62
CA GLY A 37 -7.78 5.99 4.66
C GLY A 37 -6.81 4.94 4.11
N PRO A 38 -6.05 4.29 5.00
CA PRO A 38 -4.93 3.44 4.62
C PRO A 38 -5.36 2.08 4.05
N LEU A 39 -6.58 1.62 4.37
CA LEU A 39 -7.09 0.31 4.00
C LEU A 39 -7.76 0.26 2.62
N ARG A 40 -7.90 1.39 1.94
CA ARG A 40 -8.52 1.43 0.61
C ARG A 40 -7.61 0.78 -0.44
N ASP A 41 -8.18 0.31 -1.54
CA ASP A 41 -7.45 -0.35 -2.62
C ASP A 41 -7.52 0.45 -3.91
N CYS A 42 -7.33 1.76 -3.82
CA CYS A 42 -7.29 2.68 -4.94
C CYS A 42 -6.39 3.89 -4.63
N GLY A 43 -5.98 4.59 -5.67
CA GLY A 43 -5.27 5.86 -5.62
C GLY A 43 -3.80 5.73 -5.29
N PHE A 44 -3.26 4.52 -5.25
CA PHE A 44 -1.83 4.28 -5.04
C PHE A 44 -1.04 4.51 -6.31
N ARG A 45 0.20 4.96 -6.14
CA ARG A 45 1.18 5.06 -7.21
C ARG A 45 2.39 4.22 -6.85
N VAL A 46 2.95 3.53 -7.82
CA VAL A 46 4.23 2.85 -7.64
C VAL A 46 5.32 3.90 -7.51
N GLN A 47 5.95 3.95 -6.35
CA GLN A 47 7.14 4.76 -6.14
C GLN A 47 8.37 4.00 -6.62
N ASN A 48 8.49 2.74 -6.21
CA ASN A 48 9.57 1.83 -6.62
C ASN A 48 8.97 0.47 -6.99
N ASN A 49 9.37 -0.07 -8.14
CA ASN A 49 8.70 -1.22 -8.74
C ASN A 49 9.35 -2.58 -8.44
N THR A 50 10.67 -2.65 -8.29
CA THR A 50 11.43 -3.92 -8.18
C THR A 50 12.66 -3.75 -7.31
N ILE A 51 12.47 -3.66 -6.00
CA ILE A 51 13.56 -3.61 -5.02
C ILE A 51 13.92 -5.03 -4.62
N GLU A 52 15.23 -5.33 -4.66
CA GLU A 52 15.76 -6.64 -4.28
C GLU A 52 15.89 -6.79 -2.76
N CYS A 53 15.59 -7.99 -2.28
CA CYS A 53 15.88 -8.47 -0.93
C CYS A 53 16.19 -9.96 -0.95
N THR A 54 16.83 -10.47 0.11
CA THR A 54 17.07 -11.91 0.26
C THR A 54 15.76 -12.63 0.60
N PRO A 55 15.30 -13.61 -0.20
CA PRO A 55 14.07 -14.34 0.06
C PRO A 55 14.00 -14.90 1.49
N GLY A 56 12.88 -14.66 2.18
CA GLY A 56 12.63 -15.14 3.54
C GLY A 56 13.28 -14.33 4.67
N GLU A 57 14.20 -13.40 4.38
CA GLU A 57 14.77 -12.51 5.39
C GLU A 57 13.82 -11.37 5.76
N ASN A 58 13.95 -10.86 6.99
CA ASN A 58 13.22 -9.68 7.42
C ASN A 58 13.86 -8.41 6.85
N VAL A 59 13.05 -7.61 6.16
CA VAL A 59 13.43 -6.29 5.66
C VAL A 59 12.81 -5.24 6.58
N THR A 60 13.59 -4.24 6.97
CA THR A 60 13.09 -3.07 7.71
C THR A 60 13.37 -1.80 6.92
N LEU A 61 12.34 -1.01 6.68
CA LEU A 61 12.41 0.26 5.95
C LEU A 61 12.02 1.41 6.85
N ASP A 62 12.70 2.54 6.63
CA ASP A 62 12.50 3.79 7.35
C ASP A 62 11.93 4.84 6.38
N PHE A 63 10.74 5.36 6.68
CA PHE A 63 10.04 6.36 5.88
C PHE A 63 9.88 7.68 6.63
N TYR A 64 10.02 8.79 5.91
CA TYR A 64 9.76 10.14 6.40
C TYR A 64 9.30 11.04 5.25
N LEU A 65 8.56 12.11 5.56
CA LEU A 65 8.09 13.04 4.54
C LEU A 65 9.14 14.11 4.24
N GLY A 66 9.47 14.27 2.97
CA GLY A 66 10.32 15.35 2.48
C GLY A 66 9.56 16.66 2.36
N GLY A 67 9.44 17.42 3.45
CA GLY A 67 9.26 18.89 3.45
C GLY A 67 8.02 19.53 2.80
N SER A 68 7.07 18.82 2.20
CA SER A 68 5.84 19.44 1.67
C SER A 68 4.71 19.44 2.70
N LYS A 69 4.30 20.64 3.14
CA LYS A 69 3.26 20.87 4.17
C LYS A 69 1.84 20.50 3.74
N GLN A 70 1.62 20.13 2.48
CA GLN A 70 0.27 19.98 1.89
C GLN A 70 -0.33 18.59 2.09
N THR A 71 0.47 17.56 2.37
CA THR A 71 -0.04 16.21 2.63
C THR A 71 0.24 15.82 4.07
N PRO A 72 -0.78 15.84 4.96
CA PRO A 72 -0.57 15.61 6.39
C PRO A 72 -0.10 14.18 6.69
N SER A 73 -0.46 13.22 5.84
CA SER A 73 0.01 11.84 5.94
C SER A 73 -0.07 11.10 4.60
N VAL A 74 0.87 10.18 4.39
CA VAL A 74 0.96 9.30 3.22
C VAL A 74 0.90 7.85 3.70
N THR A 75 0.05 7.04 3.07
CA THR A 75 0.05 5.59 3.26
C THR A 75 1.09 4.99 2.34
N VAL A 76 1.96 4.17 2.92
CA VAL A 76 2.95 3.36 2.22
C VAL A 76 2.53 1.90 2.30
N ARG A 77 2.44 1.25 1.14
CA ARG A 77 2.12 -0.17 1.02
C ARG A 77 3.27 -0.91 0.35
N ILE A 78 3.67 -2.00 0.96
CA ILE A 78 4.71 -2.89 0.45
C ILE A 78 4.03 -4.07 -0.23
N CYS A 79 4.29 -4.25 -1.52
CA CYS A 79 3.75 -5.35 -2.31
C CYS A 79 4.87 -6.22 -2.83
N GLU A 80 4.59 -7.49 -3.09
CA GLU A 80 5.49 -8.33 -3.87
C GLU A 80 5.59 -7.81 -5.30
N SER A 81 6.72 -8.07 -5.95
CA SER A 81 6.91 -7.85 -7.38
C SER A 81 7.29 -9.16 -8.03
N SER A 82 6.79 -9.39 -9.25
CA SER A 82 7.17 -10.57 -10.02
C SER A 82 8.58 -10.39 -10.57
N ARG A 83 9.44 -11.36 -10.29
CA ARG A 83 10.79 -11.46 -10.84
C ARG A 83 10.78 -11.78 -12.32
N VAL A 84 9.81 -12.58 -12.76
CA VAL A 84 9.67 -12.98 -14.17
C VAL A 84 9.21 -11.81 -15.03
N LEU A 85 8.22 -11.06 -14.55
CA LEU A 85 7.63 -9.94 -15.30
C LEU A 85 8.35 -8.61 -15.03
N GLY A 86 9.14 -8.52 -13.96
CA GLY A 86 9.82 -7.27 -13.58
C GLY A 86 8.87 -6.15 -13.16
N ILE A 87 7.69 -6.49 -12.62
CA ILE A 87 6.65 -5.52 -12.25
C ILE A 87 6.06 -5.80 -10.86
N SER A 88 5.60 -4.73 -10.20
CA SER A 88 4.79 -4.81 -8.99
C SER A 88 3.48 -5.55 -9.24
N THR A 89 3.03 -6.31 -8.25
CA THR A 89 1.72 -6.96 -8.25
C THR A 89 0.57 -6.01 -7.93
N HIS A 90 0.85 -4.75 -7.56
CA HIS A 90 -0.15 -3.76 -7.13
C HIS A 90 -1.18 -4.36 -6.14
N CYS A 91 -0.68 -4.83 -5.00
CA CYS A 91 -1.46 -5.59 -4.04
C CYS A 91 -2.55 -4.77 -3.31
N GLU A 92 -3.70 -5.40 -3.12
CA GLU A 92 -4.71 -4.93 -2.16
C GLU A 92 -4.16 -4.97 -0.74
N TYR A 93 -4.81 -4.25 0.18
CA TYR A 93 -4.40 -4.15 1.58
C TYR A 93 -4.21 -5.52 2.23
N VAL A 94 -5.13 -6.46 1.96
CA VAL A 94 -5.12 -7.81 2.56
C VAL A 94 -3.99 -8.69 2.03
N TYR A 95 -3.39 -8.35 0.88
CA TYR A 95 -2.27 -9.07 0.28
C TYR A 95 -0.95 -8.29 0.37
N ALA A 96 -0.94 -7.15 1.07
CA ALA A 96 0.27 -6.39 1.31
C ALA A 96 1.22 -7.14 2.24
N LEU A 97 2.51 -7.11 1.92
CA LEU A 97 3.57 -7.67 2.77
C LEU A 97 3.66 -6.89 4.09
N ALA A 98 3.49 -5.58 4.00
CA ALA A 98 3.25 -4.69 5.13
C ALA A 98 2.72 -3.34 4.65
N MET A 99 2.27 -2.53 5.61
CA MET A 99 1.78 -1.19 5.37
C MET A 99 2.13 -0.30 6.56
N THR A 100 2.36 0.98 6.29
CA THR A 100 2.51 2.00 7.34
C THR A 100 1.91 3.33 6.89
N VAL A 101 1.59 4.19 7.85
CA VAL A 101 1.21 5.58 7.59
C VAL A 101 2.36 6.47 8.04
N VAL A 102 2.85 7.28 7.11
CA VAL A 102 3.93 8.24 7.32
C VAL A 102 3.29 9.60 7.52
N GLU A 103 3.36 10.10 8.74
CA GLU A 103 2.83 11.42 9.12
C GLU A 103 3.88 12.51 8.93
N LEU A 104 3.46 13.79 8.91
CA LEU A 104 4.38 14.94 8.95
C LEU A 104 5.32 14.93 10.18
N SER A 105 4.94 14.25 11.25
CA SER A 105 5.75 14.06 12.46
C SER A 105 6.95 13.10 12.23
N SER A 106 6.89 12.27 11.18
CA SER A 106 7.97 11.35 10.82
C SER A 106 9.08 12.12 10.11
N THR A 107 10.24 12.17 10.77
CA THR A 107 11.41 12.93 10.31
C THR A 107 12.56 11.98 10.01
N LYS A 108 13.62 12.48 9.36
CA LYS A 108 14.82 11.67 9.11
C LYS A 108 15.44 11.09 10.39
N SER A 109 15.35 11.81 11.51
CA SER A 109 15.86 11.34 12.82
C SER A 109 14.86 10.49 13.60
N ASN A 110 13.59 10.49 13.21
CA ASN A 110 12.54 9.66 13.79
C ASN A 110 11.58 9.17 12.69
N PRO A 111 12.02 8.22 11.85
CA PRO A 111 11.24 7.74 10.72
C PRO A 111 10.15 6.77 11.16
N ALA A 112 9.07 6.72 10.38
CA ALA A 112 8.11 5.63 10.46
C ALA A 112 8.77 4.34 9.96
N LYS A 113 8.76 3.29 10.79
CA LYS A 113 9.35 2.00 10.45
C LYS A 113 8.30 1.05 9.92
N VAL A 114 8.68 0.22 8.95
CA VAL A 114 7.90 -0.95 8.56
C VAL A 114 8.83 -2.14 8.42
N THR A 115 8.39 -3.29 8.93
CA THR A 115 9.13 -4.55 8.83
C THR A 115 8.24 -5.59 8.16
N PHE A 116 8.79 -6.34 7.23
CA PHE A 116 8.11 -7.42 6.52
C PHE A 116 9.09 -8.52 6.15
N GLN A 117 8.57 -9.70 5.85
CA GLN A 117 9.38 -10.79 5.31
C GLN A 117 9.52 -10.64 3.80
N CYS A 118 10.74 -10.67 3.30
CA CYS A 118 11.02 -10.66 1.87
C CYS A 118 10.34 -11.86 1.19
N PRO A 119 9.66 -11.69 0.05
CA PRO A 119 8.96 -12.76 -0.65
C PRO A 119 9.85 -13.97 -0.90
N VAL A 120 9.37 -15.14 -0.49
CA VAL A 120 10.03 -16.43 -0.75
C VAL A 120 9.72 -16.90 -2.17
N ALA A 121 10.53 -17.84 -2.67
CA ALA A 121 10.25 -18.49 -3.94
C ALA A 121 8.87 -19.18 -3.89
N ARG A 122 8.07 -18.96 -4.94
CA ARG A 122 6.82 -19.71 -5.17
C ARG A 122 7.10 -20.99 -5.95
N ASP A 123 8.02 -20.90 -6.92
CA ASP A 123 8.49 -21.99 -7.75
C ASP A 123 9.91 -21.69 -8.28
N ASP A 124 10.41 -22.54 -9.18
CA ASP A 124 11.76 -22.44 -9.76
C ASP A 124 11.96 -21.23 -10.68
N ILE A 125 10.88 -20.56 -11.10
CA ILE A 125 10.90 -19.41 -12.02
C ILE A 125 10.65 -18.12 -11.24
N GLU A 126 9.61 -18.09 -10.40
CA GLU A 126 9.32 -16.99 -9.48
C GLU A 126 10.03 -17.24 -8.15
N THR A 127 11.34 -16.99 -8.16
CA THR A 127 12.25 -17.26 -7.03
C THR A 127 12.11 -16.28 -5.86
N GLY A 128 11.16 -15.34 -5.94
CA GLY A 128 10.93 -14.31 -4.94
C GLY A 128 12.07 -13.29 -4.90
N GLY A 129 12.22 -12.65 -3.73
CA GLY A 129 13.28 -11.69 -3.50
C GLY A 129 13.04 -10.30 -4.08
N LEU A 130 11.83 -9.99 -4.55
CA LEU A 130 11.46 -8.67 -5.06
C LEU A 130 10.22 -8.10 -4.38
N TYR A 131 10.27 -6.82 -4.08
CA TYR A 131 9.13 -6.07 -3.59
C TYR A 131 9.04 -4.68 -4.24
N SER A 132 7.90 -4.04 -4.04
CA SER A 132 7.58 -2.70 -4.52
C SER A 132 7.04 -1.84 -3.39
N ILE A 133 7.20 -0.53 -3.55
CA ILE A 133 6.69 0.48 -2.63
C ILE A 133 5.63 1.28 -3.37
N LEU A 134 4.41 1.21 -2.88
CA LEU A 134 3.27 1.97 -3.37
C LEU A 134 2.92 3.05 -2.36
N VAL A 135 2.59 4.25 -2.85
CA VAL A 135 2.25 5.40 -1.99
C VAL A 135 0.98 6.09 -2.42
N ALA A 136 0.22 6.61 -1.45
CA ALA A 136 -0.95 7.44 -1.68
C ALA A 136 -1.15 8.41 -0.51
N PRO A 137 -1.75 9.60 -0.69
CA PRO A 137 -2.22 10.42 0.42
C PRO A 137 -3.15 9.58 1.33
N THR A 138 -2.95 9.55 2.64
CA THR A 138 -3.80 8.70 3.51
C THR A 138 -5.24 9.18 3.49
N PHE A 139 -5.44 10.49 3.54
CA PHE A 139 -6.75 11.12 3.43
C PHE A 139 -6.75 11.97 2.17
N ILE A 140 -7.83 11.83 1.40
CA ILE A 140 -8.14 12.73 0.28
C ILE A 140 -9.03 13.78 0.93
N GLU A 141 -8.56 15.03 1.03
CA GLU A 141 -9.40 16.12 1.53
C GLU A 141 -10.63 16.23 0.63
N ASP A 142 -11.80 16.39 1.23
CA ASP A 142 -13.00 16.80 0.50
C ASP A 142 -12.67 18.14 -0.17
N GLU A 143 -12.89 18.28 -1.48
CA GLU A 143 -12.84 19.59 -2.13
C GLU A 143 -13.82 20.51 -1.39
N VAL A 144 -13.30 21.59 -0.79
CA VAL A 144 -14.08 22.64 -0.10
C VAL A 144 -14.80 23.51 -1.12
#